data_AF-A0A959JBK3-F1
#
_entry.id   AF-A0A959JBK3-F1
#
_cell.length_a   1.000
_cell.length_b   1.000
_cell.length_c   1.000
_cell.angle_alpha   90.00
_cell.angle_beta   90.00
_cell.angle_gamma   90.00
#
_symmetry.space_group_name_H-M   'P 1'
#
loop_
_entity.id
_entity.type
_entity.pdbx_description
1 polymer ?
#
loop_
_entity_poly.entity_id
_entity_poly.type
_entity_poly.pdbx_seq_one_letter_code
_entity_poly.pdbx_strand_id
1 'polypeptide(L)' 'IYNRWGDVVFETSDPGVGWDGTRGGRTLPADVYIARIFIRYTDDNGPGTYQNGSDLLLVR' A
#
# COMPACT_ATOMS: atom_id res chain seq x y z
N ILE A 1 -1.27 2.10 -1.95
CA ILE A 1 -0.34 1.89 -3.08
C ILE A 1 -0.57 3.01 -4.08
N TYR A 2 0.51 3.66 -4.52
CA TYR A 2 0.47 4.79 -5.43
C TYR A 2 1.22 4.45 -6.72
N ASN A 3 0.73 4.94 -7.85
CA ASN A 3 1.50 4.94 -9.10
C ASN A 3 2.61 6.01 -9.07
N ARG A 4 3.46 6.05 -10.10
CA ARG A 4 4.55 7.04 -10.22
C ARG A 4 4.09 8.52 -10.25
N TRP A 5 2.81 8.77 -10.52
CA TRP A 5 2.22 10.11 -10.58
C TRP A 5 1.60 10.53 -9.24
N GLY A 6 1.60 9.65 -8.23
CA GLY A 6 1.02 9.91 -6.93
C GLY A 6 -0.47 9.60 -6.80
N ASP A 7 -1.10 9.02 -7.83
CA ASP A 7 -2.50 8.57 -7.70
C ASP A 7 -2.57 7.27 -6.90
N VAL A 8 -3.56 7.18 -6.02
CA VAL A 8 -3.91 5.93 -5.32
C VAL A 8 -4.45 4.93 -6.34
N VAL A 9 -3.80 3.77 -6.43
CA VAL A 9 -4.26 2.65 -7.27
C VAL A 9 -4.86 1.50 -6.47
N PHE A 10 -4.52 1.42 -5.17
CA PHE A 10 -5.08 0.46 -4.22
C PHE A 10 -4.96 1.00 -2.80
N GLU A 11 -6.00 0.78 -1.99
CA GLU A 11 -6.06 1.14 -0.57
C GLU A 11 -6.93 0.11 0.17
N THR A 12 -6.53 -0.25 1.39
CA THR A 12 -7.27 -1.14 2.27
C THR A 12 -6.96 -0.81 3.73
N SER A 13 -7.92 -1.05 4.62
CA SER A 13 -7.74 -1.05 6.07
C SER A 13 -7.58 -2.46 6.64
N ASP A 14 -7.83 -3.50 5.84
CA ASP A 14 -7.65 -4.89 6.23
C ASP A 14 -6.19 -5.33 5.97
N PRO A 15 -5.40 -5.65 7.02
CA PRO A 15 -4.02 -6.07 6.86
C PRO A 15 -3.85 -7.44 6.17
N GLY A 16 -4.93 -8.23 6.05
CA GLY A 16 -4.95 -9.50 5.31
C GLY A 16 -5.09 -9.34 3.80
N VAL A 17 -5.39 -8.14 3.31
CA VAL A 17 -5.64 -7.87 1.88
C VAL A 17 -4.43 -7.19 1.26
N GLY A 18 -3.83 -7.84 0.25
CA GLY A 18 -2.72 -7.31 -0.54
C GLY A 18 -3.18 -6.76 -1.90
N TRP A 19 -2.34 -5.92 -2.51
CA TRP A 19 -2.53 -5.52 -3.90
C TRP A 19 -1.95 -6.58 -4.84
N ASP A 20 -2.73 -6.98 -5.84
CA ASP A 20 -2.39 -8.04 -6.79
C ASP A 20 -1.84 -7.51 -8.13
N GLY A 21 -1.59 -6.20 -8.24
CA GLY A 21 -1.17 -5.56 -9.49
C GLY A 21 -2.31 -5.08 -10.38
N THR A 22 -3.57 -5.20 -9.95
CA THR A 22 -4.75 -4.80 -10.75
C THR A 22 -5.49 -3.59 -10.17
N ARG A 23 -6.23 -2.88 -11.01
CA ARG A 23 -7.19 -1.85 -10.59
C ARG A 23 -8.45 -1.95 -11.45
N GLY A 24 -9.60 -2.16 -10.81
CA GLY A 24 -10.88 -2.31 -11.52
C GLY A 24 -10.89 -3.49 -12.50
N GLY A 25 -10.28 -4.61 -12.12
CA GLY A 25 -10.18 -5.83 -12.95
C GLY A 25 -9.21 -5.74 -14.14
N ARG A 26 -8.51 -4.61 -14.30
CA ARG A 26 -7.47 -4.42 -15.34
C ARG A 26 -6.10 -4.50 -14.71
N THR A 27 -5.18 -5.23 -15.33
CA THR A 27 -3.79 -5.19 -14.85
C THR A 27 -3.15 -3.86 -15.14
N LEU A 28 -2.39 -3.34 -14.18
CA LEU A 28 -1.61 -2.14 -14.34
C LEU A 28 -0.23 -2.43 -14.98
N PRO A 29 0.42 -1.41 -15.58
CA PRO A 29 1.72 -1.58 -16.23
C PRO A 29 2.83 -2.03 -15.27
N ALA A 30 3.84 -2.71 -15.81
CA ALA A 30 5.11 -2.95 -15.11
C ALA A 30 5.80 -1.61 -14.85
N ASP A 31 5.94 -1.26 -13.58
CA ASP A 31 6.36 0.05 -13.13
C ASP A 31 6.78 0.02 -11.65
N VAL A 32 7.35 1.13 -11.16
CA VAL A 32 7.54 1.38 -9.73
C VAL A 32 6.26 1.94 -9.14
N TYR A 33 5.82 1.30 -8.06
CA TYR A 33 4.71 1.73 -7.23
C TYR A 33 5.20 2.01 -5.82
N ILE A 34 4.57 2.95 -5.13
CA ILE A 34 4.93 3.27 -3.75
C ILE A 34 3.93 2.60 -2.82
N ALA A 35 4.42 1.74 -1.93
CA ALA A 35 3.64 1.18 -0.84
C ALA A 35 3.80 2.04 0.41
N ARG A 36 2.67 2.45 0.99
CA ARG A 36 2.63 3.13 2.28
C ARG A 36 1.67 2.38 3.18
N ILE A 37 2.14 2.05 4.38
CA ILE A 37 1.39 1.37 5.42
C ILE A 37 1.31 2.32 6.62
N PHE A 38 0.10 2.52 7.11
CA PHE A 38 -0.19 3.31 8.30
C PHE A 38 -0.92 2.42 9.30
N ILE A 39 -0.32 2.21 10.46
CA ILE A 39 -0.89 1.41 11.54
C ILE A 39 -1.15 2.34 12.73
N ARG A 40 -2.36 2.25 13.28
CA ARG A 40 -2.68 2.78 14.61
C ARG A 40 -2.88 1.59 15.52
N TYR A 41 -2.25 1.61 16.68
CA TYR A 41 -2.35 0.54 17.67
C TYR A 41 -2.54 1.13 19.06
N THR A 42 -2.88 0.27 20.01
CA THR A 42 -2.93 0.62 21.44
C THR A 42 -2.26 -0.52 22.18
N ASP A 43 -1.27 -0.18 23.00
CA ASP A 43 -0.56 -1.12 23.87
C ASP A 43 -0.61 -0.64 25.33
N ASP A 44 0.16 -1.29 26.21
CA ASP A 44 0.21 -0.96 27.64
C ASP A 44 0.76 0.47 27.91
N ASN A 45 1.39 1.12 26.93
CA ASN A 45 1.86 2.50 26.99
C ASN A 45 0.85 3.51 26.42
N GLY A 46 -0.28 3.04 25.88
CA GLY A 46 -1.34 3.87 25.29
C GLY A 46 -1.39 3.83 23.76
N PRO A 47 -2.03 4.82 23.11
CA PRO A 47 -2.19 4.83 21.66
C PRO A 47 -0.86 5.17 20.95
N GLY A 48 -0.51 4.36 19.96
CA GLY A 48 0.68 4.52 19.13
C GLY A 48 0.35 4.56 17.63
N THR A 49 1.30 5.07 16.86
CA THR A 49 1.22 5.02 15.39
C THR A 49 2.53 4.49 14.81
N TYR A 50 2.43 3.75 13.72
CA TYR A 50 3.55 3.28 12.92
C TYR A 50 3.29 3.61 11.45
N GLN A 51 4.29 4.18 10.80
CA GLN A 51 4.23 4.49 9.37
C GLN A 51 5.46 3.90 8.70
N ASN A 52 5.25 3.15 7.64
CA ASN A 52 6.33 2.62 6.82
C ASN A 52 6.03 2.85 5.33
N GLY A 53 7.05 3.30 4.60
CA GLY A 53 7.01 3.51 3.16
C GLY A 53 8.09 2.67 2.49
N SER A 54 7.74 1.97 1.42
CA SER A 54 8.69 1.19 0.62
C SER A 54 8.35 1.29 -0.86
N ASP A 55 9.35 1.11 -1.71
CA ASP A 55 9.19 1.09 -3.16
C ASP A 55 8.93 -0.35 -3.63
N LEU A 56 7.89 -0.54 -4.41
CA LEU A 56 7.47 -1.83 -4.96
C LEU A 56 7.63 -1.80 -6.48
N LEU A 57 8.64 -2.50 -6.99
CA LEU A 57 8.81 -2.69 -8.43
C LEU A 57 7.89 -3.84 -8.89
N LEU A 58 6.96 -3.53 -9.79
CA LEU A 58 6.17 -4.53 -10.47
C LEU A 58 6.90 -4.95 -11.76
N VAL A 59 7.43 -6.17 -11.76
CA VAL A 59 8.01 -6.83 -12.96
C VAL A 59 7.05 -7.95 -13.38
N ARG A 60 6.87 -8.14 -14.69
CA ARG A 60 5.96 -9.14 -15.24
C ARG A 60 6.67 -10.06 -16.22
#